data_AF-A0A7K8IBY0-F1
#
_entry.id   AF-A0A7K8IBY0-F1
#
_cell.length_a   1.000
_cell.length_b   1.000
_cell.length_c   1.000
_cell.angle_alpha   90.00
_cell.angle_beta   90.00
_cell.angle_gamma   90.00
#
_symmetry.space_group_name_H-M   'P 1'
#
loop_
_entity.id
_entity.type
_entity.pdbx_description
1 polymer ?
#
loop_
_entity_poly.entity_id
_entity_poly.type
_entity_poly.pdbx_seq_one_letter_code
_entity_poly.pdbx_strand_id
1 'polypeptide(L)'
;KVFQAIVSCIGGDGTIYIIPKSFETALNKLMAEIQNTFKGLGLLIPYCWKKGEACVVRGSDTVWYRAKIVEVSGSTLQVQYIDRGYIESIPQCHLYPTTFYTGIPPFCIPCQLYKTLPIGNFWQQDAVDYLQELLKNEEVEIHVEELPDNPWGKLSISLYFGGMSLSSFMAYQKYCVAEDCQDIQKLGVFEGDLSPSYLLQPLPFPGETFPVTVTHLVSPKEVYICLDSSGNLTKRSGTERAASHDSESLNKALKWCNKIVKTLPHLTNFKKELPCLAEYVDGLWYRAKLLSITQLVPVQILVQFVDYGTYLVAPTSRLRHIPCHLLKYPVQAVRVLLAGFKPASDDKNVERIPYSPEWSLKALWTMVDCVEGKRLSASILTVSPEVTISLYGDDKNLVHLKLIEMGLAELDE
;
A
#
# COMPACT_ATOMS: atom_id res chain seq x y z
N LYS A 1 24.62 -1.96 0.01
CA LYS A 1 24.80 -2.22 -1.46
C LYS A 1 23.42 -2.39 -2.08
N VAL A 2 23.13 -1.81 -3.24
CA VAL A 2 21.81 -1.92 -3.91
C VAL A 2 21.95 -2.67 -5.24
N PHE A 3 21.04 -3.60 -5.53
CA PHE A 3 20.99 -4.32 -6.81
C PHE A 3 19.59 -4.89 -7.11
N GLN A 4 19.32 -5.20 -8.38
CA GLN A 4 18.09 -5.85 -8.81
C GLN A 4 18.23 -7.38 -8.78
N ALA A 5 17.19 -8.08 -8.35
CA ALA A 5 17.14 -9.53 -8.27
C ALA A 5 15.75 -10.06 -8.62
N ILE A 6 15.66 -11.34 -8.95
CA ILE A 6 14.40 -12.07 -9.10
C ILE A 6 14.21 -12.93 -7.86
N VAL A 7 13.03 -12.90 -7.26
CA VAL A 7 12.69 -13.85 -6.18
C VAL A 7 12.40 -15.21 -6.80
N SER A 8 13.25 -16.19 -6.45
CA SER A 8 13.19 -17.55 -7.00
C SER A 8 12.24 -18.46 -6.22
N CYS A 9 12.24 -18.39 -4.88
CA CYS A 9 11.24 -19.04 -4.04
C CYS A 9 11.25 -18.44 -2.62
N ILE A 10 10.22 -18.81 -1.84
CA ILE A 10 10.13 -18.55 -0.40
C ILE A 10 10.15 -19.90 0.32
N GLY A 11 11.11 -20.09 1.22
CA GLY A 11 11.19 -21.28 2.08
C GLY A 11 10.08 -21.32 3.12
N GLY A 12 9.76 -22.51 3.61
CA GLY A 12 8.73 -22.70 4.65
C GLY A 12 9.05 -22.02 6.00
N ASP A 13 10.30 -21.59 6.20
CA ASP A 13 10.74 -20.80 7.35
C ASP A 13 10.76 -19.29 7.07
N GLY A 14 10.18 -18.85 5.94
CA GLY A 14 10.18 -17.46 5.47
C GLY A 14 11.50 -16.98 4.85
N THR A 15 12.47 -17.87 4.60
CA THR A 15 13.70 -17.51 3.87
C THR A 15 13.36 -17.09 2.44
N ILE A 16 13.85 -15.92 2.03
CA ILE A 16 13.65 -15.41 0.68
C ILE A 16 14.86 -15.79 -0.16
N TYR A 17 14.67 -16.59 -1.21
CA TYR A 17 15.76 -16.96 -2.11
C TYR A 17 15.73 -16.06 -3.34
N ILE A 18 16.80 -15.30 -3.54
CA ILE A 18 16.92 -14.35 -4.65
C ILE A 18 18.01 -14.77 -5.63
N ILE A 19 17.83 -14.45 -6.91
CA ILE A 19 18.86 -14.59 -7.94
C ILE A 19 19.18 -13.18 -8.45
N PRO A 20 20.39 -12.64 -8.18
CA PRO A 20 20.79 -11.34 -8.72
C PRO A 20 20.67 -11.32 -10.25
N LYS A 21 20.14 -10.24 -10.83
CA LYS A 21 20.01 -10.13 -12.30
C LYS A 21 21.33 -10.29 -13.04
N SER A 22 22.44 -9.86 -12.43
CA SER A 22 23.79 -10.06 -12.97
C SER A 22 24.16 -11.53 -13.20
N PHE A 23 23.48 -12.47 -12.55
CA PHE A 23 23.77 -13.90 -12.62
C PHE A 23 22.92 -14.64 -13.66
N GLU A 24 21.87 -14.03 -14.18
CA GLU A 24 20.89 -14.68 -15.06
C GLU A 24 21.53 -15.34 -16.29
N THR A 25 22.38 -14.61 -17.01
CA THR A 25 23.07 -15.13 -18.20
C THR A 25 23.98 -16.31 -17.87
N ALA A 26 24.69 -16.26 -16.74
CA ALA A 26 25.60 -17.33 -16.33
C ALA A 26 24.82 -18.57 -15.87
N LEU A 27 23.74 -18.38 -15.11
CA LEU A 27 22.85 -19.44 -14.71
C LEU A 27 22.21 -20.12 -15.94
N ASN A 28 21.73 -19.35 -16.92
CA ASN A 28 21.13 -19.90 -18.14
C ASN A 28 22.13 -20.74 -18.94
N LYS A 29 23.39 -20.30 -19.04
CA LYS A 29 24.47 -21.08 -19.68
C LYS A 29 24.74 -22.40 -18.95
N LEU A 30 24.87 -22.35 -17.62
CA LEU A 30 25.08 -23.54 -16.81
C LEU A 30 23.89 -24.51 -16.92
N MET A 31 22.66 -24.00 -16.85
CA MET A 31 21.45 -24.81 -16.98
C MET A 31 21.38 -25.53 -18.33
N ALA A 32 21.76 -24.86 -19.43
CA ALA A 32 21.83 -25.46 -20.75
C ALA A 32 22.94 -26.53 -20.85
N GLU A 33 24.10 -26.29 -20.24
CA GLU A 33 25.19 -27.26 -20.17
C GLU A 33 24.76 -28.52 -19.41
N ILE A 34 24.15 -28.36 -18.22
CA ILE A 34 23.64 -29.47 -17.41
C ILE A 34 22.61 -30.28 -18.22
N GLN A 35 21.69 -29.60 -18.92
CA GLN A 35 20.70 -30.31 -19.76
C GLN A 35 21.37 -31.17 -20.83
N ASN A 36 22.43 -30.66 -21.47
CA ASN A 36 23.13 -31.38 -22.52
C ASN A 36 23.97 -32.55 -21.97
N THR A 37 24.67 -32.34 -20.86
CA THR A 37 25.55 -33.35 -20.25
C THR A 37 24.76 -34.54 -19.69
N PHE A 38 23.61 -34.27 -19.06
CA PHE A 38 22.78 -35.31 -18.43
C PHE A 38 21.64 -35.79 -19.36
N LYS A 39 21.65 -35.36 -20.62
CA LYS A 39 20.66 -35.76 -21.62
C LYS A 39 20.71 -37.27 -21.86
N GLY A 40 19.56 -37.93 -21.72
CA GLY A 40 19.44 -39.36 -22.02
C GLY A 40 19.99 -40.30 -20.95
N LEU A 41 20.42 -39.78 -19.79
CA LEU A 41 20.67 -40.62 -18.62
C LEU A 41 19.36 -41.27 -18.15
N GLY A 42 19.43 -42.56 -17.83
CA GLY A 42 18.31 -43.36 -17.37
C GLY A 42 17.95 -43.10 -15.91
N LEU A 43 17.46 -44.12 -15.22
CA LEU A 43 17.27 -44.10 -13.77
C LEU A 43 18.53 -44.60 -13.07
N LEU A 44 18.96 -43.93 -12.01
CA LEU A 44 20.11 -44.36 -11.22
C LEU A 44 19.81 -45.68 -10.47
N ILE A 45 20.81 -46.55 -10.43
CA ILE A 45 20.90 -47.75 -9.56
C ILE A 45 21.02 -47.30 -8.09
N PRO A 46 20.62 -48.10 -7.08
CA PRO A 46 20.74 -47.72 -5.68
C PRO A 46 22.14 -47.22 -5.29
N TYR A 47 22.15 -46.09 -4.57
CA TYR A 47 23.30 -45.32 -4.10
C TYR A 47 23.08 -44.88 -2.64
N CYS A 48 24.12 -44.91 -1.81
CA CYS A 48 23.98 -44.56 -0.40
C CYS A 48 24.23 -43.06 -0.18
N TRP A 49 23.17 -42.25 -0.29
CA TRP A 49 23.24 -40.80 -0.14
C TRP A 49 23.51 -40.34 1.30
N LYS A 50 24.28 -39.26 1.42
CA LYS A 50 24.54 -38.59 2.71
C LYS A 50 23.97 -37.17 2.72
N LYS A 51 23.52 -36.71 3.89
CA LYS A 51 23.12 -35.31 4.10
C LYS A 51 24.26 -34.36 3.71
N GLY A 52 23.94 -33.34 2.93
CA GLY A 52 24.89 -32.37 2.40
C GLY A 52 25.60 -32.77 1.10
N GLU A 53 25.42 -34.01 0.63
CA GLU A 53 26.07 -34.49 -0.59
C GLU A 53 25.54 -33.78 -1.85
N ALA A 54 26.47 -33.39 -2.73
CA ALA A 54 26.14 -32.73 -3.98
C ALA A 54 25.64 -33.73 -5.03
N CYS A 55 24.65 -33.32 -5.81
CA CYS A 55 24.03 -34.16 -6.83
C CYS A 55 23.52 -33.33 -8.02
N VAL A 56 23.26 -34.01 -9.12
CA VAL A 56 22.35 -33.52 -10.17
C VAL A 56 21.03 -34.26 -10.00
N VAL A 57 19.93 -33.52 -10.03
CA VAL A 57 18.58 -34.07 -9.86
C VAL A 57 17.74 -33.81 -11.10
N ARG A 58 16.95 -34.80 -11.52
CA ARG A 58 15.87 -34.60 -12.47
C ARG A 58 14.61 -34.23 -11.70
N GLY A 59 14.18 -32.97 -11.83
CA GLY A 59 13.00 -32.48 -11.12
C GLY A 59 11.71 -33.07 -11.65
N SER A 60 10.59 -32.79 -10.98
CA SER A 60 9.25 -33.20 -11.42
C SER A 60 8.86 -32.63 -12.79
N ASP A 61 9.44 -31.48 -13.15
CA ASP A 61 9.34 -30.85 -14.46
C ASP A 61 10.17 -31.55 -15.56
N THR A 62 10.86 -32.64 -15.20
CA THR A 62 11.73 -33.46 -16.05
C THR A 62 13.04 -32.81 -16.48
N VAL A 63 13.37 -31.64 -15.94
CA VAL A 63 14.59 -30.85 -16.21
C VAL A 63 15.67 -31.20 -15.18
N TRP A 64 16.94 -31.13 -15.59
CA TRP A 64 18.10 -31.42 -14.73
C TRP A 64 18.60 -30.18 -13.98
N TYR A 65 18.93 -30.32 -12.70
CA TYR A 65 19.40 -29.21 -11.86
C TYR A 65 20.54 -29.62 -10.95
N ARG A 66 21.34 -28.65 -10.51
CA ARG A 66 22.24 -28.86 -9.37
C ARG A 66 21.45 -28.86 -8.09
N ALA A 67 21.75 -29.82 -7.23
CA ALA A 67 21.09 -29.94 -5.94
C ALA A 67 22.04 -30.49 -4.87
N LYS A 68 21.58 -30.44 -3.62
CA LYS A 68 22.22 -31.11 -2.48
C LYS A 68 21.20 -31.83 -1.64
N ILE A 69 21.61 -32.94 -1.02
CA ILE A 69 20.75 -33.70 -0.12
C ILE A 69 20.53 -32.91 1.18
N VAL A 70 19.27 -32.65 1.52
CA VAL A 70 18.88 -32.01 2.79
C VAL A 70 18.59 -33.08 3.85
N GLU A 71 17.85 -34.11 3.46
CA GLU A 71 17.43 -35.21 4.33
C GLU A 71 17.26 -36.50 3.52
N VAL A 72 17.55 -37.63 4.17
CA VAL A 72 17.37 -38.98 3.62
C VAL A 72 16.21 -39.63 4.39
N SER A 73 15.05 -39.79 3.75
CA SER A 73 13.81 -40.21 4.43
C SER A 73 13.12 -41.34 3.66
N GLY A 74 13.39 -42.59 4.06
CA GLY A 74 12.74 -43.77 3.47
C GLY A 74 13.07 -43.95 1.98
N SER A 75 12.04 -43.97 1.12
CA SER A 75 12.18 -44.21 -0.33
C SER A 75 12.41 -42.95 -1.17
N THR A 76 12.30 -41.76 -0.58
CA THR A 76 12.54 -40.48 -1.25
C THR A 76 13.57 -39.66 -0.48
N LEU A 77 14.14 -38.67 -1.16
CA LEU A 77 15.16 -37.79 -0.62
C LEU A 77 14.63 -36.37 -0.66
N GLN A 78 14.84 -35.60 0.41
CA GLN A 78 14.64 -34.16 0.34
C GLN A 78 15.87 -33.52 -0.29
N VAL A 79 15.67 -32.83 -1.40
CA VAL A 79 16.74 -32.25 -2.20
C VAL A 79 16.52 -30.74 -2.32
N GLN A 80 17.55 -29.95 -2.05
CA GLN A 80 17.53 -28.51 -2.27
C GLN A 80 18.17 -28.19 -3.62
N TYR A 81 17.43 -27.49 -4.47
CA TYR A 81 17.92 -26.97 -5.75
C TYR A 81 18.81 -25.76 -5.47
N ILE A 82 20.13 -25.95 -5.50
CA ILE A 82 21.07 -24.95 -4.97
C ILE A 82 21.09 -23.64 -5.74
N ASP A 83 20.56 -23.62 -6.97
CA ASP A 83 20.51 -22.41 -7.80
C ASP A 83 19.17 -21.68 -7.73
N ARG A 84 18.18 -22.25 -7.03
CA ARG A 84 16.80 -21.73 -6.93
C ARG A 84 16.22 -21.76 -5.52
N GLY A 85 16.88 -22.39 -4.56
CA GLY A 85 16.53 -22.36 -3.14
C GLY A 85 15.47 -23.35 -2.68
N TYR A 86 14.52 -23.73 -3.54
CA TYR A 86 13.40 -24.59 -3.14
C TYR A 86 13.82 -26.03 -2.84
N ILE A 87 13.01 -26.71 -2.02
CA ILE A 87 13.21 -28.08 -1.57
C ILE A 87 12.08 -28.94 -2.12
N GLU A 88 12.41 -30.11 -2.62
CA GLU A 88 11.46 -31.08 -3.13
C GLU A 88 11.78 -32.48 -2.62
N SER A 89 10.76 -33.33 -2.47
CA SER A 89 10.95 -34.75 -2.20
C SER A 89 11.00 -35.52 -3.52
N ILE A 90 12.17 -36.08 -3.84
CA ILE A 90 12.43 -36.74 -5.12
C ILE A 90 12.81 -38.21 -4.90
N PRO A 91 12.33 -39.14 -5.74
CA PRO A 91 12.79 -40.52 -5.74
C PRO A 91 14.28 -40.63 -6.03
N GLN A 92 14.97 -41.51 -5.30
CA GLN A 92 16.42 -41.66 -5.39
C GLN A 92 16.93 -41.93 -6.83
N CYS A 93 16.15 -42.63 -7.65
CA CYS A 93 16.49 -42.98 -9.02
C CYS A 93 16.59 -41.79 -9.98
N HIS A 94 16.15 -40.59 -9.56
CA HIS A 94 16.27 -39.34 -10.32
C HIS A 94 17.51 -38.52 -9.96
N LEU A 95 18.31 -38.95 -8.98
CA LEU A 95 19.51 -38.24 -8.55
C LEU A 95 20.77 -38.93 -9.09
N TYR A 96 21.78 -38.14 -9.38
CA TYR A 96 23.09 -38.60 -9.83
C TYR A 96 24.19 -37.95 -8.98
N PRO A 97 25.07 -38.74 -8.33
CA PRO A 97 26.20 -38.18 -7.62
C PRO A 97 27.13 -37.53 -8.63
N THR A 98 27.62 -36.34 -8.32
CA THR A 98 28.48 -35.60 -9.23
C THR A 98 29.53 -34.81 -8.47
N THR A 99 30.74 -34.76 -9.04
CA THR A 99 31.74 -33.76 -8.68
C THR A 99 31.83 -32.65 -9.73
N PHE A 100 31.18 -32.84 -10.88
CA PHE A 100 31.02 -31.80 -11.88
C PHE A 100 30.26 -30.63 -11.25
N TYR A 101 30.74 -29.41 -11.52
CA TYR A 101 30.16 -28.16 -11.02
C TYR A 101 30.37 -27.83 -9.54
N THR A 102 31.10 -28.65 -8.77
CA THR A 102 31.40 -28.35 -7.35
C THR A 102 32.25 -27.08 -7.16
N GLY A 103 33.03 -26.68 -8.18
CA GLY A 103 33.78 -25.42 -8.20
C GLY A 103 32.95 -24.18 -8.57
N ILE A 104 31.69 -24.33 -8.98
CA ILE A 104 30.80 -23.22 -9.32
C ILE A 104 29.92 -22.92 -8.10
N PRO A 105 29.95 -21.70 -7.52
CA PRO A 105 29.08 -21.35 -6.40
C PRO A 105 27.58 -21.44 -6.74
N PRO A 106 26.70 -21.60 -5.74
CA PRO A 106 25.26 -21.46 -5.91
C PRO A 106 24.88 -20.08 -6.48
N PHE A 107 23.91 -20.05 -7.41
CA PHE A 107 23.44 -18.79 -8.01
C PHE A 107 22.34 -18.09 -7.19
N CYS A 108 21.63 -18.81 -6.31
CA CYS A 108 20.67 -18.19 -5.41
C CYS A 108 21.32 -17.77 -4.09
N ILE A 109 20.87 -16.64 -3.55
CA ILE A 109 21.30 -16.11 -2.26
C ILE A 109 20.13 -16.26 -1.29
N PRO A 110 20.30 -16.96 -0.15
CA PRO A 110 19.29 -16.99 0.90
C PRO A 110 19.28 -15.66 1.65
N CYS A 111 18.10 -15.11 1.89
CA CYS A 111 17.94 -13.81 2.51
C CYS A 111 16.90 -13.85 3.65
N GLN A 112 17.05 -12.92 4.58
CA GLN A 112 16.10 -12.61 5.62
C GLN A 112 15.82 -11.10 5.63
N LEU A 113 14.61 -10.71 6.04
CA LEU A 113 14.24 -9.31 6.13
C LEU A 113 14.93 -8.65 7.33
N TYR A 114 15.56 -7.51 7.08
CA TYR A 114 16.23 -6.72 8.11
C TYR A 114 15.23 -6.22 9.15
N LYS A 115 15.58 -6.37 10.43
CA LYS A 115 14.80 -5.89 11.59
C LYS A 115 13.30 -6.17 11.52
N THR A 116 12.95 -7.33 10.95
CA THR A 116 11.57 -7.76 10.76
C THR A 116 11.35 -9.01 11.59
N LEU A 117 10.56 -8.87 12.66
CA LEU A 117 10.26 -9.93 13.61
C LEU A 117 8.86 -10.50 13.30
N PRO A 118 8.75 -11.76 12.82
CA PRO A 118 7.45 -12.37 12.57
C PRO A 118 6.66 -12.54 13.87
N ILE A 119 5.33 -12.45 13.77
CA ILE A 119 4.47 -12.66 14.95
C ILE A 119 4.62 -14.11 15.44
N GLY A 120 4.87 -14.26 16.74
CA GLY A 120 5.17 -15.55 17.34
C GLY A 120 6.63 -16.00 17.18
N ASN A 121 7.52 -15.14 16.68
CA ASN A 121 8.95 -15.38 16.46
C ASN A 121 9.30 -16.41 15.37
N PHE A 122 8.32 -16.83 14.55
CA PHE A 122 8.54 -17.61 13.34
C PHE A 122 7.48 -17.28 12.28
N TRP A 123 7.83 -17.45 11.00
CA TRP A 123 6.88 -17.23 9.91
C TRP A 123 5.84 -18.35 9.87
N GLN A 124 4.58 -17.99 10.08
CA GLN A 124 3.44 -18.90 9.97
C GLN A 124 3.17 -19.26 8.49
N GLN A 125 2.47 -20.36 8.25
CA GLN A 125 2.22 -20.85 6.89
C GLN A 125 1.42 -19.84 6.04
N ASP A 126 0.40 -19.21 6.60
CA ASP A 126 -0.39 -18.17 5.94
C ASP A 126 0.47 -16.95 5.54
N ALA A 127 1.42 -16.54 6.38
CA ALA A 127 2.38 -15.49 6.07
C ALA A 127 3.34 -15.90 4.94
N VAL A 128 3.79 -17.16 4.94
CA VAL A 128 4.65 -17.71 3.87
C VAL A 128 3.89 -17.79 2.56
N ASP A 129 2.65 -18.28 2.57
CA ASP A 129 1.79 -18.36 1.38
C ASP A 129 1.54 -16.96 0.80
N TYR A 130 1.30 -15.97 1.67
CA TYR A 130 1.18 -14.57 1.27
C TYR A 130 2.47 -14.02 0.65
N LEU A 131 3.65 -14.30 1.22
CA LEU A 131 4.94 -13.94 0.62
C LEU A 131 5.15 -14.59 -0.75
N GLN A 132 4.74 -15.85 -0.89
CA GLN A 132 4.84 -16.58 -2.14
C GLN A 132 3.94 -15.97 -3.21
N GLU A 133 2.70 -15.60 -2.88
CA GLU A 133 1.78 -14.92 -3.80
C GLU A 133 2.33 -13.56 -4.22
N LEU A 134 2.87 -12.80 -3.26
CA LEU A 134 3.36 -11.43 -3.46
C LEU A 134 4.62 -11.36 -4.34
N LEU A 135 5.52 -12.31 -4.19
CA LEU A 135 6.87 -12.24 -4.77
C LEU A 135 7.09 -13.23 -5.92
N LYS A 136 6.05 -13.94 -6.36
CA LYS A 136 6.18 -14.99 -7.37
C LYS A 136 6.76 -14.46 -8.68
N ASN A 137 8.01 -14.80 -8.97
CA ASN A 137 8.75 -14.35 -10.15
C ASN A 137 8.85 -12.81 -10.27
N GLU A 138 8.75 -12.11 -9.15
CA GLU A 138 8.84 -10.65 -9.13
C GLU A 138 10.28 -10.18 -9.21
N GLU A 139 10.48 -9.10 -9.96
CA GLU A 139 11.72 -8.33 -9.93
C GLU A 139 11.68 -7.37 -8.74
N VAL A 140 12.71 -7.47 -7.90
CA VAL A 140 12.80 -6.75 -6.65
C VAL A 140 14.12 -6.01 -6.56
N GLU A 141 14.08 -4.85 -5.92
CA GLU A 141 15.27 -4.10 -5.54
C GLU A 141 15.71 -4.53 -4.15
N ILE A 142 16.98 -4.92 -4.04
CA ILE A 142 17.58 -5.46 -2.82
C ILE A 142 18.59 -4.45 -2.28
N HIS A 143 18.38 -4.04 -1.04
CA HIS A 143 19.32 -3.23 -0.27
C HIS A 143 19.95 -4.13 0.79
N VAL A 144 21.25 -4.35 0.68
CA VAL A 144 22.01 -5.12 1.68
C VAL A 144 22.29 -4.25 2.88
N GLU A 145 21.76 -4.69 4.03
CA GLU A 145 21.90 -4.02 5.33
C GLU A 145 23.05 -4.64 6.12
N GLU A 146 23.04 -5.97 6.28
CA GLU A 146 24.07 -6.70 7.04
C GLU A 146 24.51 -7.97 6.32
N LEU A 147 25.82 -8.22 6.34
CA LEU A 147 26.40 -9.47 5.84
C LEU A 147 26.28 -10.55 6.93
N PRO A 148 26.04 -11.82 6.55
CA PRO A 148 26.04 -12.90 7.52
C PRO A 148 27.46 -13.17 8.05
N ASP A 149 27.58 -13.54 9.32
CA ASP A 149 28.86 -13.97 9.93
C ASP A 149 29.44 -15.21 9.23
N ASN A 150 28.55 -16.06 8.73
CA ASN A 150 28.87 -17.27 7.99
C ASN A 150 28.68 -17.03 6.48
N PRO A 151 29.64 -17.36 5.60
CA PRO A 151 29.48 -17.25 4.14
C PRO A 151 28.26 -17.99 3.57
N TRP A 152 27.75 -19.00 4.27
CA TRP A 152 26.53 -19.75 3.90
C TRP A 152 25.27 -19.31 4.67
N GLY A 153 25.36 -18.24 5.47
CA GLY A 153 24.25 -17.67 6.23
C GLY A 153 23.27 -16.88 5.36
N LYS A 154 22.17 -16.43 5.97
CA LYS A 154 21.16 -15.61 5.31
C LYS A 154 21.63 -14.15 5.24
N LEU A 155 21.58 -13.56 4.05
CA LEU A 155 21.86 -12.14 3.85
C LEU A 155 20.72 -11.31 4.45
N SER A 156 21.04 -10.31 5.27
CA SER A 156 20.05 -9.42 5.89
C SER A 156 19.76 -8.25 4.95
N ILE A 157 18.51 -8.12 4.50
CA ILE A 157 18.13 -7.21 3.40
C ILE A 157 16.88 -6.39 3.70
N SER A 158 16.84 -5.19 3.12
CA SER A 158 15.60 -4.47 2.84
C SER A 158 15.21 -4.76 1.39
N LEU A 159 14.02 -5.33 1.18
CA LEU A 159 13.50 -5.74 -0.12
C LEU A 159 12.36 -4.82 -0.55
N TYR A 160 12.47 -4.27 -1.76
CA TYR A 160 11.45 -3.40 -2.36
C TYR A 160 10.87 -4.04 -3.63
N PHE A 161 9.55 -4.16 -3.69
CA PHE A 161 8.81 -4.67 -4.84
C PHE A 161 7.82 -3.59 -5.29
N GLY A 162 7.81 -3.25 -6.58
CA GLY A 162 7.04 -2.10 -7.07
C GLY A 162 7.38 -0.77 -6.37
N GLY A 163 8.61 -0.62 -5.86
CA GLY A 163 9.05 0.54 -5.09
C GLY A 163 8.64 0.55 -3.61
N MET A 164 7.93 -0.48 -3.13
CA MET A 164 7.45 -0.56 -1.75
C MET A 164 8.20 -1.60 -0.93
N SER A 165 8.45 -1.28 0.33
CA SER A 165 9.10 -2.14 1.31
C SER A 165 8.22 -3.34 1.66
N LEU A 166 8.78 -4.54 1.49
CA LEU A 166 8.13 -5.78 1.87
C LEU A 166 7.88 -5.89 3.37
N SER A 167 8.82 -5.47 4.21
CA SER A 167 8.66 -5.49 5.68
C SER A 167 7.44 -4.66 6.11
N SER A 168 7.25 -3.50 5.50
CA SER A 168 6.11 -2.62 5.72
C SER A 168 4.78 -3.28 5.33
N PHE A 169 4.74 -3.96 4.18
CA PHE A 169 3.55 -4.69 3.72
C PHE A 169 3.19 -5.83 4.67
N MET A 170 4.18 -6.63 5.08
CA MET A 170 3.97 -7.74 6.02
C MET A 170 3.51 -7.23 7.39
N ALA A 171 4.01 -6.08 7.85
CA ALA A 171 3.56 -5.45 9.08
C ALA A 171 2.13 -4.89 8.99
N TYR A 172 1.74 -4.34 7.84
CA TYR A 172 0.36 -3.90 7.59
C TYR A 172 -0.63 -5.07 7.69
N GLN A 173 -0.29 -6.21 7.08
CA GLN A 173 -1.08 -7.45 7.15
C GLN A 173 -0.97 -8.18 8.49
N LYS A 174 -0.26 -7.61 9.47
CA LYS A 174 -0.11 -8.16 10.83
C LYS A 174 0.65 -9.48 10.90
N TYR A 175 1.48 -9.78 9.90
CA TYR A 175 2.35 -10.96 9.93
C TYR A 175 3.68 -10.73 10.67
N CYS A 176 4.10 -9.48 10.85
CA CYS A 176 5.33 -9.14 11.57
C CYS A 176 5.27 -7.78 12.27
N VAL A 177 6.25 -7.53 13.13
CA VAL A 177 6.65 -6.20 13.59
C VAL A 177 7.94 -5.84 12.87
N ALA A 178 7.95 -4.72 12.16
CA ALA A 178 9.17 -4.16 11.58
C ALA A 178 9.61 -2.99 12.46
N GLU A 179 10.86 -3.00 12.94
CA GLU A 179 11.42 -1.80 13.58
C GLU A 179 11.57 -0.71 12.51
N ASP A 180 11.18 0.52 12.86
CA ASP A 180 10.97 1.61 11.91
C ASP A 180 12.06 1.70 10.83
N CYS A 181 11.61 1.62 9.57
CA CYS A 181 12.40 1.92 8.40
C CYS A 181 12.97 3.33 8.54
N GLN A 182 14.30 3.43 8.70
CA GLN A 182 15.04 4.67 8.97
C GLN A 182 14.92 5.74 7.86
N ASP A 183 14.17 5.48 6.79
CA ASP A 183 13.97 6.41 5.68
C ASP A 183 13.16 7.65 6.07
N ILE A 184 12.42 7.62 7.18
CA ILE A 184 11.72 8.82 7.69
C ILE A 184 12.72 9.84 8.28
N GLN A 185 13.86 9.38 8.83
CA GLN A 185 14.80 10.25 9.54
C GLN A 185 15.81 10.97 8.62
N LYS A 186 16.10 10.44 7.42
CA LYS A 186 17.13 11.01 6.53
C LYS A 186 16.77 12.34 5.86
N LEU A 187 15.55 12.85 6.04
CA LEU A 187 15.12 14.16 5.53
C LEU A 187 15.30 15.32 6.53
N GLY A 188 15.83 15.07 7.73
CA GLY A 188 16.06 16.15 8.71
C GLY A 188 14.76 16.76 9.25
N VAL A 189 13.74 15.93 9.49
CA VAL A 189 12.44 16.35 9.98
C VAL A 189 11.93 15.36 11.02
N PHE A 190 11.56 15.89 12.19
CA PHE A 190 11.09 15.23 13.42
C PHE A 190 12.19 14.77 14.40
N GLU A 191 12.50 15.64 15.37
CA GLU A 191 12.86 15.19 16.72
C GLU A 191 11.56 14.81 17.44
N GLY A 192 11.22 13.51 17.44
CA GLY A 192 10.10 12.97 18.20
C GLY A 192 9.43 11.75 17.55
N ASP A 193 9.08 10.75 18.36
CA ASP A 193 8.47 9.45 18.01
C ASP A 193 7.05 9.53 17.41
N LEU A 194 6.57 10.71 17.00
CA LEU A 194 5.23 10.88 16.46
C LEU A 194 5.22 10.67 14.95
N SER A 195 4.49 9.65 14.49
CA SER A 195 4.21 9.46 13.06
C SER A 195 3.53 10.70 12.49
N PRO A 196 3.91 11.17 11.29
CA PRO A 196 3.31 12.35 10.69
C PRO A 196 1.81 12.14 10.48
N SER A 197 1.00 13.11 10.91
CA SER A 197 -0.46 13.10 10.75
C SER A 197 -0.95 14.48 10.32
N TYR A 198 -2.07 14.54 9.62
CA TYR A 198 -2.70 15.81 9.28
C TYR A 198 -3.38 16.44 10.51
N LEU A 199 -3.34 17.77 10.57
CA LEU A 199 -4.16 18.54 11.50
C LEU A 199 -5.63 18.51 11.05
N LEU A 200 -6.55 18.39 12.00
CA LEU A 200 -7.98 18.46 11.73
C LEU A 200 -8.44 19.92 11.65
N GLN A 201 -9.44 20.18 10.81
CA GLN A 201 -10.03 21.51 10.69
C GLN A 201 -10.87 21.84 11.92
N PRO A 202 -10.64 23.00 12.59
CA PRO A 202 -11.52 23.47 13.64
C PRO A 202 -12.91 23.77 13.06
N LEU A 203 -13.95 23.21 13.69
CA LEU A 203 -15.33 23.42 13.28
C LEU A 203 -15.98 24.57 14.07
N PRO A 204 -16.91 25.32 13.45
CA PRO A 204 -17.73 26.32 14.13
C PRO A 204 -18.54 25.73 15.28
N PHE A 205 -19.05 26.61 16.15
CA PHE A 205 -19.88 26.18 17.27
C PHE A 205 -21.24 25.64 16.79
N PRO A 206 -21.81 24.62 17.46
CA PRO A 206 -23.15 24.14 17.15
C PRO A 206 -24.19 25.26 17.11
N GLY A 207 -25.08 25.21 16.13
CA GLY A 207 -26.13 26.21 15.90
C GLY A 207 -25.71 27.45 15.09
N GLU A 208 -24.41 27.71 14.90
CA GLU A 208 -23.96 28.77 14.00
C GLU A 208 -24.09 28.34 12.52
N THR A 209 -24.64 29.21 11.68
CA THR A 209 -24.69 28.99 10.23
C THR A 209 -23.46 29.58 9.56
N PHE A 210 -22.75 28.77 8.78
CA PHE A 210 -21.53 29.17 8.09
C PHE A 210 -21.57 28.75 6.61
N PRO A 211 -20.91 29.50 5.71
CA PRO A 211 -20.84 29.16 4.29
C PRO A 211 -19.96 27.93 4.07
N VAL A 212 -20.42 27.04 3.21
CA VAL A 212 -19.71 25.80 2.86
C VAL A 212 -19.83 25.50 1.37
N THR A 213 -18.88 24.72 0.89
CA THR A 213 -18.97 24.05 -0.41
C THR A 213 -18.96 22.54 -0.19
N VAL A 214 -19.78 21.79 -0.94
CA VAL A 214 -19.72 20.32 -0.94
C VAL A 214 -18.71 19.90 -2.01
N THR A 215 -17.65 19.21 -1.60
CA THR A 215 -16.55 18.80 -2.49
C THR A 215 -16.67 17.36 -2.96
N HIS A 216 -17.33 16.50 -2.19
CA HIS A 216 -17.54 15.10 -2.54
C HIS A 216 -18.80 14.55 -1.85
N LEU A 217 -19.57 13.72 -2.54
CA LEU A 217 -20.67 12.94 -1.95
C LEU A 217 -20.26 11.47 -1.87
N VAL A 218 -20.43 10.89 -0.69
CA VAL A 218 -20.29 9.44 -0.48
C VAL A 218 -21.65 8.78 -0.66
N SER A 219 -22.70 9.37 -0.07
CA SER A 219 -24.09 8.97 -0.26
C SER A 219 -24.97 10.22 -0.15
N PRO A 220 -26.30 10.12 -0.40
CA PRO A 220 -27.19 11.24 -0.13
C PRO A 220 -27.10 11.79 1.30
N LYS A 221 -26.84 10.95 2.30
CA LYS A 221 -26.76 11.35 3.72
C LYS A 221 -25.34 11.71 4.18
N GLU A 222 -24.31 11.40 3.38
CA GLU A 222 -22.91 11.51 3.78
C GLU A 222 -22.09 12.28 2.74
N VAL A 223 -21.52 13.40 3.15
CA VAL A 223 -20.83 14.33 2.25
C VAL A 223 -19.54 14.87 2.86
N TYR A 224 -18.65 15.37 2.01
CA TYR A 224 -17.49 16.17 2.41
C TYR A 224 -17.77 17.64 2.12
N ILE A 225 -17.52 18.47 3.13
CA ILE A 225 -17.64 19.92 3.03
C ILE A 225 -16.31 20.62 3.23
N CYS A 226 -16.12 21.75 2.55
CA CYS A 226 -15.05 22.70 2.80
C CYS A 226 -15.65 24.00 3.34
N LEU A 227 -15.03 24.57 4.38
CA LEU A 227 -15.48 25.84 4.96
C LEU A 227 -14.89 27.00 4.16
N ASP A 228 -15.76 27.89 3.68
CA ASP A 228 -15.35 29.06 2.93
C ASP A 228 -14.74 30.11 3.87
N SER A 229 -13.41 30.12 3.95
CA SER A 229 -12.65 31.04 4.82
C SER A 229 -12.74 32.50 4.38
N SER A 230 -13.31 32.80 3.20
CA SER A 230 -13.48 34.15 2.68
C SER A 230 -14.50 35.00 3.45
N GLY A 231 -15.38 34.38 4.26
CA GLY A 231 -16.40 35.08 5.05
C GLY A 231 -15.97 35.55 6.45
N ASN A 232 -14.86 35.04 6.99
CA ASN A 232 -14.50 35.25 8.41
C ASN A 232 -13.62 36.49 8.69
N LEU A 233 -13.38 37.35 7.71
CA LEU A 233 -12.66 38.61 7.89
C LEU A 233 -13.54 39.78 8.37
N THR A 234 -14.85 39.61 8.43
CA THR A 234 -15.78 40.67 8.86
C THR A 234 -16.53 40.29 10.12
N LYS A 235 -15.81 40.10 11.25
CA LYS A 235 -16.34 40.23 12.64
C LYS A 235 -15.27 40.01 13.73
N ARG A 236 -14.09 40.60 13.58
CA ARG A 236 -13.22 40.95 14.73
C ARG A 236 -12.81 42.41 14.59
N SER A 237 -13.73 43.31 14.91
CA SER A 237 -13.39 44.72 15.11
C SER A 237 -12.68 44.87 16.45
N GLY A 238 -11.45 45.38 16.43
CA GLY A 238 -10.81 45.88 17.64
C GLY A 238 -9.28 45.83 17.61
N THR A 239 -8.70 46.90 17.05
CA THR A 239 -7.33 47.40 17.29
C THR A 239 -6.12 46.71 16.63
N GLU A 240 -5.50 47.55 15.79
CA GLU A 240 -4.06 47.73 15.54
C GLU A 240 -3.36 46.99 14.39
N ARG A 241 -2.87 47.86 13.49
CA ARG A 241 -2.06 47.62 12.30
C ARG A 241 -0.76 46.91 12.65
N ALA A 242 -0.44 45.81 11.96
CA ALA A 242 0.93 45.42 11.68
C ALA A 242 0.98 44.44 10.50
N ALA A 243 1.78 44.81 9.50
CA ALA A 243 2.32 43.99 8.41
C ALA A 243 1.34 43.10 7.62
N SER A 244 1.16 43.43 6.35
CA SER A 244 0.78 42.46 5.31
C SER A 244 1.89 41.40 5.16
N HIS A 245 2.01 40.51 6.14
CA HIS A 245 2.68 39.24 5.94
C HIS A 245 1.86 38.49 4.90
N ASP A 246 2.48 38.22 3.76
CA ASP A 246 1.94 37.34 2.73
C ASP A 246 1.70 35.97 3.37
N SER A 247 0.49 35.76 3.90
CA SER A 247 0.11 34.50 4.51
C SER A 247 0.20 33.44 3.43
N GLU A 248 1.25 32.62 3.50
CA GLU A 248 1.51 31.53 2.58
C GLU A 248 0.31 30.56 2.59
N SER A 249 -0.56 30.69 1.58
CA SER A 249 -1.75 29.87 1.48
C SER A 249 -1.39 28.44 1.05
N LEU A 250 -2.21 27.47 1.45
CA LEU A 250 -2.06 26.07 1.01
C LEU A 250 -1.93 25.96 -0.52
N ASN A 251 -2.69 26.77 -1.27
CA ASN A 251 -2.62 26.81 -2.72
C ASN A 251 -1.26 27.26 -3.26
N LYS A 252 -0.61 28.24 -2.62
CA LYS A 252 0.76 28.67 -2.98
C LYS A 252 1.77 27.56 -2.68
N ALA A 253 1.66 26.92 -1.51
CA ALA A 253 2.53 25.82 -1.10
C ALA A 253 2.39 24.60 -2.04
N LEU A 254 1.17 24.24 -2.42
CA LEU A 254 0.90 23.16 -3.38
C LEU A 254 1.42 23.48 -4.79
N LYS A 255 1.27 24.73 -5.26
CA LYS A 255 1.86 25.16 -6.55
C LYS A 255 3.38 25.03 -6.54
N TRP A 256 4.03 25.36 -5.44
CA TRP A 256 5.47 25.15 -5.30
C TRP A 256 5.83 23.67 -5.26
N CYS A 257 5.11 22.85 -4.48
CA CYS A 257 5.34 21.40 -4.42
C CYS A 257 5.20 20.73 -5.80
N ASN A 258 4.21 21.12 -6.60
CA ASN A 258 4.04 20.63 -7.96
C ASN A 258 5.23 20.94 -8.88
N LYS A 259 5.94 22.05 -8.65
CA LYS A 259 7.16 22.38 -9.43
C LYS A 259 8.34 21.49 -9.09
N ILE A 260 8.44 21.06 -7.82
CA ILE A 260 9.57 20.27 -7.32
C ILE A 260 9.24 18.78 -7.16
N VAL A 261 8.03 18.34 -7.51
CA VAL A 261 7.56 16.98 -7.17
C VAL A 261 8.44 15.86 -7.72
N LYS A 262 9.11 16.09 -8.85
CA LYS A 262 10.07 15.15 -9.44
C LYS A 262 11.32 14.94 -8.59
N THR A 263 11.67 15.89 -7.72
CA THR A 263 12.79 15.78 -6.78
C THR A 263 12.36 15.24 -5.42
N LEU A 264 11.05 15.12 -5.17
CA LEU A 264 10.55 14.53 -3.93
C LEU A 264 10.72 13.01 -3.97
N PRO A 265 11.04 12.38 -2.82
CA PRO A 265 11.26 10.94 -2.79
C PRO A 265 9.95 10.18 -3.01
N HIS A 266 10.08 9.02 -3.66
CA HIS A 266 9.01 8.04 -3.78
C HIS A 266 8.62 7.51 -2.41
N LEU A 267 7.33 7.26 -2.24
CA LEU A 267 6.85 6.60 -1.04
C LEU A 267 7.25 5.12 -1.09
N THR A 268 8.04 4.68 -0.10
CA THR A 268 8.50 3.28 -0.03
C THR A 268 7.81 2.49 1.08
N ASN A 269 7.11 3.17 2.01
CA ASN A 269 6.47 2.55 3.16
C ASN A 269 4.94 2.67 3.05
N PHE A 270 4.22 1.60 3.37
CA PHE A 270 2.77 1.62 3.51
C PHE A 270 2.38 1.58 4.99
N LYS A 271 1.68 2.62 5.45
CA LYS A 271 0.99 2.65 6.74
C LYS A 271 -0.38 3.29 6.52
N LYS A 272 -1.44 2.67 7.04
CA LYS A 272 -2.79 3.24 6.96
C LYS A 272 -2.80 4.63 7.61
N GLU A 273 -3.48 5.58 6.99
CA GLU A 273 -3.53 7.00 7.31
C GLU A 273 -2.21 7.79 7.09
N LEU A 274 -1.15 7.16 6.54
CA LEU A 274 0.12 7.86 6.31
C LEU A 274 -0.08 9.02 5.31
N PRO A 275 0.31 10.26 5.68
CA PRO A 275 0.28 11.40 4.78
C PRO A 275 1.22 11.22 3.57
N CYS A 276 0.74 11.60 2.39
CA CYS A 276 1.50 11.55 1.15
C CYS A 276 1.07 12.66 0.19
N LEU A 277 1.82 12.80 -0.90
CA LEU A 277 1.33 13.47 -2.10
C LEU A 277 0.91 12.40 -3.12
N ALA A 278 -0.23 12.61 -3.76
CA ALA A 278 -0.72 11.76 -4.85
C ALA A 278 -1.04 12.60 -6.09
N GLU A 279 -0.68 12.08 -7.26
CA GLU A 279 -1.01 12.68 -8.55
C GLU A 279 -2.47 12.39 -8.90
N TYR A 280 -3.26 13.42 -9.20
CA TYR A 280 -4.64 13.30 -9.63
C TYR A 280 -4.76 13.19 -11.16
N VAL A 281 -5.98 13.06 -11.67
CA VAL A 281 -6.24 12.83 -13.11
C VAL A 281 -5.86 14.02 -14.00
N ASP A 282 -5.72 15.21 -13.43
CA ASP A 282 -5.26 16.43 -14.10
C ASP A 282 -3.72 16.55 -14.16
N GLY A 283 -3.00 15.55 -13.63
CA GLY A 283 -1.53 15.54 -13.58
C GLY A 283 -0.94 16.43 -12.48
N LEU A 284 -1.77 17.02 -11.61
CA LEU A 284 -1.33 17.78 -10.46
C LEU A 284 -1.27 16.90 -9.21
N TRP A 285 -0.40 17.28 -8.28
CA TRP A 285 -0.14 16.59 -7.04
C TRP A 285 -0.81 17.29 -5.87
N TYR A 286 -1.51 16.50 -5.06
CA TYR A 286 -2.33 16.96 -3.96
C TYR A 286 -2.01 16.20 -2.67
N ARG A 287 -2.38 16.79 -1.53
CA ARG A 287 -2.26 16.12 -0.23
C ARG A 287 -3.25 14.97 -0.15
N ALA A 288 -2.76 13.81 0.21
CA ALA A 288 -3.55 12.60 0.33
C ALA A 288 -3.07 11.77 1.52
N LYS A 289 -3.85 10.74 1.85
CA LYS A 289 -3.45 9.73 2.83
C LYS A 289 -3.71 8.34 2.28
N LEU A 290 -2.88 7.37 2.67
CA LEU A 290 -3.06 5.98 2.28
C LEU A 290 -4.19 5.33 3.08
N LEU A 291 -5.04 4.55 2.43
CA LEU A 291 -6.14 3.85 3.10
C LEU A 291 -5.96 2.33 3.10
N SER A 292 -5.77 1.75 1.93
CA SER A 292 -5.63 0.31 1.74
C SER A 292 -4.91 -0.03 0.45
N ILE A 293 -4.40 -1.24 0.35
CA ILE A 293 -3.89 -1.81 -0.89
C ILE A 293 -5.06 -2.51 -1.59
N THR A 294 -5.30 -2.21 -2.86
CA THR A 294 -6.40 -2.79 -3.64
C THR A 294 -5.95 -3.90 -4.56
N GLN A 295 -4.67 -3.90 -4.96
CA GLN A 295 -4.05 -4.92 -5.80
C GLN A 295 -2.56 -5.00 -5.47
N LEU A 296 -1.98 -6.20 -5.50
CA LEU A 296 -0.57 -6.44 -5.14
C LEU A 296 0.37 -6.45 -6.35
N VAL A 297 -0.09 -6.93 -7.50
CA VAL A 297 0.74 -7.09 -8.71
C VAL A 297 0.00 -6.52 -9.95
N PRO A 298 0.41 -5.35 -10.47
CA PRO A 298 1.27 -4.36 -9.81
C PRO A 298 0.58 -3.77 -8.57
N VAL A 299 1.36 -3.22 -7.64
CA VAL A 299 0.84 -2.61 -6.42
C VAL A 299 -0.05 -1.42 -6.75
N GLN A 300 -1.30 -1.47 -6.28
CA GLN A 300 -2.27 -0.39 -6.35
C GLN A 300 -2.74 -0.02 -4.94
N ILE A 301 -2.78 1.26 -4.65
CA ILE A 301 -3.13 1.79 -3.33
C ILE A 301 -4.33 2.72 -3.46
N LEU A 302 -5.35 2.48 -2.64
CA LEU A 302 -6.44 3.42 -2.41
C LEU A 302 -5.94 4.58 -1.55
N VAL A 303 -6.01 5.78 -2.09
CA VAL A 303 -5.72 7.02 -1.38
C VAL A 303 -6.96 7.89 -1.26
N GLN A 304 -7.00 8.73 -0.22
CA GLN A 304 -7.98 9.79 -0.08
C GLN A 304 -7.30 11.16 -0.14
N PHE A 305 -7.81 12.06 -0.97
CA PHE A 305 -7.39 13.45 -1.03
C PHE A 305 -8.01 14.22 0.13
N VAL A 306 -7.18 14.60 1.10
CA VAL A 306 -7.66 15.16 2.38
C VAL A 306 -8.26 16.56 2.25
N ASP A 307 -8.02 17.23 1.12
CA ASP A 307 -8.52 18.56 0.85
C ASP A 307 -9.83 18.57 0.03
N TYR A 308 -10.26 17.42 -0.47
CA TYR A 308 -11.44 17.27 -1.33
C TYR A 308 -12.37 16.13 -0.91
N GLY A 309 -11.93 15.20 -0.07
CA GLY A 309 -12.68 14.02 0.34
C GLY A 309 -12.72 12.89 -0.69
N THR A 310 -12.31 13.17 -1.93
CA THR A 310 -12.31 12.21 -3.04
C THR A 310 -11.27 11.10 -2.85
N TYR A 311 -11.51 9.99 -3.55
CA TYR A 311 -10.68 8.79 -3.50
C TYR A 311 -10.11 8.47 -4.88
N LEU A 312 -8.94 7.85 -4.91
CA LEU A 312 -8.33 7.35 -6.13
C LEU A 312 -7.53 6.09 -5.84
N VAL A 313 -7.60 5.12 -6.75
CA VAL A 313 -6.65 4.00 -6.78
C VAL A 313 -5.45 4.43 -7.63
N ALA A 314 -4.28 4.47 -7.01
CA ALA A 314 -3.06 4.95 -7.64
C ALA A 314 -1.91 3.92 -7.51
N PRO A 315 -1.09 3.76 -8.57
CA PRO A 315 0.15 3.02 -8.47
C PRO A 315 1.17 3.80 -7.64
N THR A 316 2.16 3.08 -7.09
CA THR A 316 3.23 3.64 -6.25
C THR A 316 4.05 4.72 -6.96
N SER A 317 4.16 4.65 -8.30
CA SER A 317 4.81 5.68 -9.13
C SER A 317 4.12 7.05 -9.07
N ARG A 318 2.83 7.10 -8.72
CA ARG A 318 2.01 8.30 -8.55
C ARG A 318 1.88 8.74 -7.09
N LEU A 319 2.75 8.23 -6.21
CA LEU A 319 2.84 8.58 -4.80
C LEU A 319 4.21 9.16 -4.46
N ARG A 320 4.25 10.16 -3.59
CA ARG A 320 5.48 10.79 -3.07
C ARG A 320 5.34 11.05 -1.58
N HIS A 321 6.48 11.14 -0.89
CA HIS A 321 6.50 11.71 0.45
C HIS A 321 5.97 13.14 0.42
N ILE A 322 5.17 13.49 1.43
CA ILE A 322 4.71 14.86 1.61
C ILE A 322 5.76 15.68 2.38
N PRO A 323 6.15 16.85 1.88
CA PRO A 323 6.96 17.80 2.65
C PRO A 323 6.27 18.19 3.95
N CYS A 324 7.00 18.16 5.07
CA CYS A 324 6.43 18.39 6.40
C CYS A 324 5.77 19.77 6.58
N HIS A 325 6.26 20.81 5.91
CA HIS A 325 5.64 22.13 5.96
C HIS A 325 4.22 22.15 5.38
N LEU A 326 3.81 21.15 4.59
CA LEU A 326 2.41 21.01 4.16
C LEU A 326 1.51 20.40 5.25
N LEU A 327 2.07 19.75 6.27
CA LEU A 327 1.30 19.18 7.39
C LEU A 327 0.82 20.25 8.38
N LYS A 328 1.43 21.46 8.34
CA LYS A 328 1.00 22.62 9.15
C LYS A 328 -0.39 23.14 8.77
N TYR A 329 -0.87 22.80 7.58
CA TYR A 329 -2.20 23.19 7.12
C TYR A 329 -3.21 22.10 7.54
N PRO A 330 -4.33 22.45 8.19
CA PRO A 330 -5.42 21.50 8.43
C PRO A 330 -5.91 20.86 7.13
N VAL A 331 -6.44 19.64 7.20
CA VAL A 331 -7.25 19.08 6.10
C VAL A 331 -8.37 20.05 5.74
N GLN A 332 -8.67 20.23 4.45
CA GLN A 332 -9.70 21.20 4.04
C GLN A 332 -11.10 20.58 3.90
N ALA A 333 -11.19 19.27 3.67
CA ALA A 333 -12.45 18.56 3.53
C ALA A 333 -12.82 17.85 4.83
N VAL A 334 -14.01 18.17 5.35
CA VAL A 334 -14.57 17.55 6.56
C VAL A 334 -15.70 16.62 6.15
N ARG A 335 -15.58 15.34 6.53
CA ARG A 335 -16.65 14.35 6.38
C ARG A 335 -17.77 14.66 7.37
N VAL A 336 -19.01 14.77 6.89
CA VAL A 336 -20.19 15.09 7.69
C VAL A 336 -21.39 14.23 7.30
N LEU A 337 -22.29 14.03 8.25
CA LEU A 337 -23.62 13.48 8.02
C LEU A 337 -24.66 14.58 7.92
N LEU A 338 -25.64 14.38 7.04
CA LEU A 338 -26.77 15.29 6.88
C LEU A 338 -27.95 14.80 7.73
N ALA A 339 -28.52 15.71 8.52
CA ALA A 339 -29.62 15.40 9.42
C ALA A 339 -31.00 15.52 8.79
N GLY A 340 -31.99 14.90 9.44
CA GLY A 340 -33.43 15.13 9.23
C GLY A 340 -34.09 14.26 8.17
N PHE A 341 -33.36 13.32 7.56
CA PHE A 341 -33.93 12.43 6.55
C PHE A 341 -33.21 11.09 6.49
N LYS A 342 -33.91 10.09 5.97
CA LYS A 342 -33.44 8.72 5.75
C LYS A 342 -33.91 8.24 4.36
N PRO A 343 -33.36 7.12 3.85
CA PRO A 343 -33.81 6.59 2.56
C PRO A 343 -35.31 6.27 2.59
N ALA A 344 -36.01 6.53 1.48
CA ALA A 344 -37.43 6.22 1.40
C ALA A 344 -37.66 4.71 1.41
N SER A 345 -38.55 4.25 2.29
CA SER A 345 -38.86 2.82 2.43
C SER A 345 -39.47 2.22 1.15
N ASP A 346 -40.18 3.03 0.36
CA ASP A 346 -40.88 2.65 -0.86
C ASP A 346 -40.18 3.10 -2.16
N ASP A 347 -38.87 3.38 -2.14
CA ASP A 347 -38.13 3.75 -3.36
C ASP A 347 -38.11 2.58 -4.38
N LYS A 348 -38.88 2.74 -5.48
CA LYS A 348 -39.04 1.74 -6.55
C LYS A 348 -37.90 1.67 -7.57
N ASN A 349 -36.87 2.51 -7.48
CA ASN A 349 -35.75 2.46 -8.41
C ASN A 349 -35.00 1.13 -8.26
N VAL A 350 -34.49 0.55 -9.36
CA VAL A 350 -33.78 -0.75 -9.30
C VAL A 350 -32.30 -0.55 -9.02
N GLU A 351 -31.71 0.51 -9.56
CA GLU A 351 -30.28 0.79 -9.43
C GLU A 351 -29.96 1.37 -8.05
N ARG A 352 -29.09 0.67 -7.31
CA ARG A 352 -28.67 1.00 -5.94
C ARG A 352 -27.19 1.35 -5.88
N ILE A 353 -26.81 2.12 -4.88
CA ILE A 353 -25.40 2.36 -4.56
C ILE A 353 -24.81 1.05 -4.01
N PRO A 354 -23.77 0.44 -4.63
CA PRO A 354 -23.30 -0.89 -4.23
C PRO A 354 -22.87 -1.03 -2.76
N TYR A 355 -22.32 0.04 -2.19
CA TYR A 355 -21.84 0.10 -0.80
C TYR A 355 -22.84 0.74 0.17
N SER A 356 -23.99 1.20 -0.31
CA SER A 356 -25.06 1.84 0.48
C SER A 356 -26.41 1.55 -0.18
N PRO A 357 -26.81 0.25 -0.23
CA PRO A 357 -27.91 -0.23 -1.08
C PRO A 357 -29.29 0.27 -0.66
N GLU A 358 -29.41 0.87 0.52
CA GLU A 358 -30.58 1.58 0.99
C GLU A 358 -30.89 2.84 0.15
N TRP A 359 -29.91 3.41 -0.55
CA TRP A 359 -30.08 4.55 -1.44
C TRP A 359 -30.08 4.14 -2.92
N SER A 360 -30.98 4.72 -3.70
CA SER A 360 -30.94 4.61 -5.16
C SER A 360 -29.86 5.48 -5.79
N LEU A 361 -29.35 5.09 -6.97
CA LEU A 361 -28.50 5.99 -7.77
C LEU A 361 -29.24 7.28 -8.13
N LYS A 362 -30.56 7.23 -8.31
CA LYS A 362 -31.39 8.40 -8.54
C LYS A 362 -31.37 9.38 -7.36
N ALA A 363 -31.44 8.88 -6.13
CA ALA A 363 -31.29 9.71 -4.92
C ALA A 363 -29.92 10.39 -4.87
N LEU A 364 -28.85 9.66 -5.20
CA LEU A 364 -27.50 10.21 -5.26
C LEU A 364 -27.38 11.34 -6.29
N TRP A 365 -27.80 11.12 -7.53
CA TRP A 365 -27.73 12.15 -8.58
C TRP A 365 -28.61 13.36 -8.27
N THR A 366 -29.79 13.14 -7.70
CA THR A 366 -30.65 14.23 -7.24
C THR A 366 -29.94 15.07 -6.18
N MET A 367 -29.21 14.43 -5.25
CA MET A 367 -28.42 15.16 -4.25
C MET A 367 -27.25 15.92 -4.89
N VAL A 368 -26.57 15.35 -5.89
CA VAL A 368 -25.51 16.03 -6.66
C VAL A 368 -26.07 17.31 -7.30
N ASP A 369 -27.18 17.22 -8.02
CA ASP A 369 -27.86 18.38 -8.62
C ASP A 369 -28.30 19.42 -7.58
N CYS A 370 -28.56 18.97 -6.35
CA CYS A 370 -28.94 19.85 -5.26
C CYS A 370 -27.77 20.66 -4.71
N VAL A 371 -26.53 20.20 -4.83
CA VAL A 371 -25.35 20.85 -4.24
C VAL A 371 -24.35 21.43 -5.25
N GLU A 372 -24.26 20.87 -6.46
CA GLU A 372 -23.21 21.22 -7.42
C GLU A 372 -23.34 22.67 -7.91
N GLY A 373 -22.27 23.44 -7.78
CA GLY A 373 -22.19 24.83 -8.25
C GLY A 373 -23.06 25.83 -7.49
N LYS A 374 -23.70 25.43 -6.38
CA LYS A 374 -24.57 26.31 -5.58
C LYS A 374 -23.85 26.89 -4.39
N ARG A 375 -24.35 28.02 -3.86
CA ARG A 375 -23.83 28.55 -2.59
C ARG A 375 -24.62 27.90 -1.47
N LEU A 376 -23.90 27.21 -0.59
CA LEU A 376 -24.50 26.45 0.48
C LEU A 376 -24.09 27.05 1.82
N SER A 377 -24.92 26.78 2.82
CA SER A 377 -24.56 27.04 4.20
C SER A 377 -24.89 25.83 5.05
N ALA A 378 -24.17 25.64 6.14
CA ALA A 378 -24.37 24.55 7.06
C ALA A 378 -24.52 25.07 8.49
N SER A 379 -25.25 24.34 9.32
CA SER A 379 -25.23 24.50 10.78
C SER A 379 -24.91 23.17 11.44
N ILE A 380 -24.01 23.19 12.42
CA ILE A 380 -23.61 21.99 13.15
C ILE A 380 -24.66 21.66 14.20
N LEU A 381 -25.09 20.40 14.23
CA LEU A 381 -25.98 19.85 15.25
C LEU A 381 -25.19 19.10 16.31
N THR A 382 -24.33 18.18 15.88
CA THR A 382 -23.47 17.38 16.77
C THR A 382 -22.07 17.26 16.18
N VAL A 383 -21.05 17.21 17.03
CA VAL A 383 -19.64 16.98 16.62
C VAL A 383 -19.14 15.59 17.01
N SER A 384 -19.93 14.84 17.78
CA SER A 384 -19.62 13.49 18.28
C SER A 384 -20.92 12.68 18.41
N PRO A 385 -20.94 11.37 18.07
CA PRO A 385 -19.83 10.54 17.60
C PRO A 385 -19.35 10.89 16.18
N GLU A 386 -20.23 11.42 15.34
CA GLU A 386 -19.93 11.90 13.99
C GLU A 386 -20.44 13.34 13.84
N VAL A 387 -19.75 14.12 13.00
CA VAL A 387 -20.13 15.50 12.72
C VAL A 387 -21.41 15.48 11.89
N THR A 388 -22.51 15.95 12.47
CA THR A 388 -23.82 15.99 11.83
C THR A 388 -24.24 17.43 11.64
N ILE A 389 -24.71 17.76 10.44
CA ILE A 389 -25.09 19.11 10.05
C ILE A 389 -26.49 19.16 9.43
N SER A 390 -27.10 20.34 9.48
CA SER A 390 -28.14 20.73 8.53
C SER A 390 -27.49 21.48 7.37
N LEU A 391 -27.82 21.12 6.13
CA LEU A 391 -27.30 21.76 4.92
C LEU A 391 -28.42 22.52 4.22
N TYR A 392 -28.16 23.79 3.91
CA TYR A 392 -29.10 24.73 3.33
C TYR A 392 -28.64 25.21 1.96
N GLY A 393 -29.60 25.32 1.02
CA GLY A 393 -29.41 25.92 -0.28
C GLY A 393 -29.42 27.45 -0.25
N ASP A 394 -29.23 28.07 -1.42
CA ASP A 394 -29.31 29.52 -1.63
C ASP A 394 -30.67 30.13 -1.21
N ASP A 395 -31.74 29.34 -1.31
CA ASP A 395 -33.10 29.68 -0.91
C ASP A 395 -33.34 29.53 0.61
N LYS A 396 -32.30 29.16 1.37
CA LYS A 396 -32.33 28.85 2.82
C LYS A 396 -33.17 27.64 3.18
N ASN A 397 -33.61 26.83 2.21
CA ASN A 397 -34.29 25.57 2.47
C ASN A 397 -33.27 24.44 2.67
N LEU A 398 -33.69 23.42 3.41
CA LEU A 398 -32.90 22.20 3.59
C LEU A 398 -32.74 21.49 2.24
N VAL A 399 -31.50 21.20 1.86
CA VAL A 399 -31.15 20.60 0.57
C VAL A 399 -31.86 19.26 0.36
N HIS A 400 -32.02 18.47 1.43
CA HIS A 400 -32.65 17.14 1.35
C HIS A 400 -34.15 17.16 1.08
N LEU A 401 -34.85 18.31 1.24
CA LEU A 401 -36.29 18.40 0.99
C LEU A 401 -36.64 18.00 -0.45
N LYS A 402 -35.73 18.25 -1.41
CA LYS A 402 -35.95 17.86 -2.79
C LYS A 402 -36.03 16.35 -2.99
N LEU A 403 -35.23 15.59 -2.23
CA LEU A 403 -35.27 14.13 -2.26
C LEU A 403 -36.60 13.62 -1.67
N ILE A 404 -37.11 14.27 -0.63
CA ILE A 404 -38.40 13.94 -0.01
C ILE A 404 -39.55 14.21 -0.98
N GLU A 405 -39.58 15.38 -1.63
CA GLU A 405 -40.58 15.71 -2.66
C GLU A 405 -40.62 14.69 -3.80
N MET A 406 -39.47 14.11 -4.13
CA MET A 406 -39.34 13.12 -5.20
C MET A 406 -39.58 11.67 -4.74
N GLY A 407 -39.89 11.45 -3.46
CA GLY A 407 -40.09 10.12 -2.88
C GLY A 407 -38.81 9.28 -2.84
N LEU A 408 -37.63 9.93 -2.84
CA LEU A 408 -36.31 9.30 -2.76
C LEU A 408 -35.78 9.27 -1.32
N ALA A 409 -36.37 10.06 -0.44
CA ALA A 409 -36.11 10.10 0.99
C ALA A 409 -37.41 10.29 1.77
N GLU A 410 -37.38 10.03 3.07
CA GLU A 410 -38.43 10.33 4.03
C GLU A 410 -37.83 11.05 5.25
N LEU A 411 -38.65 11.76 6.02
CA LEU A 411 -38.19 12.43 7.24
C LEU A 411 -37.74 11.38 8.27
N ASP A 412 -36.64 11.70 8.94
CA ASP A 412 -36.12 10.93 10.08
C ASP A 412 -36.73 11.57 11.34
N GLU A 413 -37.77 10.92 11.90
CA GLU A 413 -38.54 11.42 13.06
C GLU A 413 -37.73 11.46 14.36
#